data_AF-A0A7Y0PLQ7-F1
#
_entry.id   AF-A0A7Y0PLQ7-F1
#
_cell.length_a   1.000
_cell.length_b   1.000
_cell.length_c   1.000
_cell.angle_alpha   90.00
_cell.angle_beta   90.00
_cell.angle_gamma   90.00
#
_symmetry.space_group_name_H-M   'P 1'
#
loop_
_entity.id
_entity.type
_entity.pdbx_description
1 polymer ?
#
loop_
_entity_poly.entity_id
_entity_poly.type
_entity_poly.pdbx_seq_one_letter_code
_entity_poly.pdbx_strand_id
1 'polypeptide(L)'
;MNRKLERNLVRIVGLWQIIDGLFTILLYGTLKKVEGAKLVEDSGFAYMKAMESYVGSIYIFIGMFGALLIGLGLINLVCAKKYMIDDQVHVKVAVWLFVCGTLSYIIMDIISLVLCMSAGILVLAKNKGIRKLNMTKMKESEV
;
A
#
# COMPACT_ATOMS: atom_id res chain seq x y z
N MET A 1 -21.27 -12.13 -10.76
CA MET A 1 -21.04 -12.21 -9.30
C MET A 1 -20.51 -10.88 -8.79
N ASN A 2 -21.26 -10.22 -7.91
CA ASN A 2 -20.95 -8.86 -7.44
C ASN A 2 -19.61 -8.81 -6.67
N ARG A 3 -18.70 -7.92 -7.09
CA ARG A 3 -17.38 -7.69 -6.45
C ARG A 3 -17.25 -6.40 -5.63
N LYS A 4 -18.36 -5.87 -5.12
CA LYS A 4 -18.37 -4.59 -4.37
C LYS A 4 -17.50 -4.63 -3.10
N LEU A 5 -17.49 -5.74 -2.38
CA LEU A 5 -16.72 -5.89 -1.14
C LEU A 5 -15.21 -5.84 -1.41
N GLU A 6 -14.73 -6.58 -2.41
CA GLU A 6 -13.31 -6.60 -2.77
C GLU A 6 -12.86 -5.23 -3.27
N ARG A 7 -13.68 -4.55 -4.09
CA ARG A 7 -13.39 -3.19 -4.55
C ARG A 7 -13.29 -2.21 -3.39
N ASN A 8 -14.17 -2.33 -2.40
CA ASN A 8 -14.12 -1.48 -1.21
C ASN A 8 -12.87 -1.77 -0.36
N LEU A 9 -12.50 -3.04 -0.17
CA LEU A 9 -11.26 -3.39 0.56
C LEU A 9 -10.02 -2.80 -0.12
N VAL A 10 -9.88 -2.96 -1.44
CA VAL A 10 -8.74 -2.39 -2.17
C VAL A 10 -8.73 -0.85 -2.11
N ARG A 11 -9.90 -0.20 -2.05
CA ARG A 11 -9.98 1.25 -1.81
C ARG A 11 -9.53 1.63 -0.40
N ILE A 12 -9.90 0.85 0.61
CA ILE A 12 -9.49 1.08 1.99
C ILE A 12 -7.97 0.92 2.13
N VAL A 13 -7.37 -0.10 1.49
CA VAL A 13 -5.90 -0.24 1.39
C VAL A 13 -5.29 1.02 0.82
N GLY A 14 -5.80 1.49 -0.32
CA GLY A 14 -5.24 2.66 -1.00
C GLY A 14 -5.34 3.94 -0.17
N LEU A 15 -6.48 4.16 0.50
CA LEU A 15 -6.65 5.29 1.42
C LEU A 15 -5.71 5.19 2.63
N TRP A 16 -5.57 4.00 3.21
CA TRP A 16 -4.69 3.79 4.36
C TRP A 16 -3.23 4.10 3.99
N GLN A 17 -2.72 3.59 2.87
CA GLN A 17 -1.34 3.85 2.44
C GLN A 17 -1.05 5.33 2.17
N ILE A 18 -2.05 6.09 1.68
CA ILE A 18 -1.92 7.54 1.52
C ILE A 18 -1.85 8.22 2.88
N ILE A 19 -2.73 7.84 3.81
CA ILE A 19 -2.73 8.39 5.17
C ILE A 19 -1.39 8.06 5.85
N ASP A 20 -0.94 6.82 5.80
CA ASP A 20 0.31 6.37 6.42
C ASP A 20 1.54 7.08 5.82
N GLY A 21 1.59 7.24 4.50
CA GLY A 21 2.63 8.02 3.84
C GLY A 21 2.63 9.50 4.24
N LEU A 22 1.46 10.11 4.38
CA LEU A 22 1.33 11.48 4.88
C LEU A 22 1.76 11.60 6.35
N PHE A 23 1.33 10.68 7.20
CA PHE A 23 1.75 10.61 8.60
C PHE A 23 3.26 10.44 8.73
N THR A 24 3.88 9.63 7.87
CA THR A 24 5.32 9.44 7.81
C THR A 24 6.06 10.75 7.48
N ILE A 25 5.62 11.47 6.46
CA ILE A 25 6.25 12.74 6.06
C ILE A 25 6.02 13.82 7.13
N LEU A 26 4.77 13.98 7.57
CA LEU A 26 4.38 15.08 8.44
C LEU A 26 4.83 14.87 9.87
N LEU A 27 4.61 13.69 10.48
CA LEU A 27 5.03 13.47 11.86
C LEU A 27 6.52 13.14 11.93
N TYR A 28 6.95 12.03 11.31
CA TYR A 28 8.33 11.58 11.48
C TYR A 28 9.34 12.52 10.83
N GLY A 29 9.02 13.03 9.63
CA GLY A 29 9.88 14.00 8.95
C GLY A 29 10.05 15.29 9.76
N THR A 30 8.97 15.93 10.21
CA THR A 30 9.09 17.20 10.93
C THR A 30 9.62 17.04 12.35
N LEU A 31 9.21 16.00 13.09
CA LEU A 31 9.69 15.74 14.45
C LEU A 31 11.21 15.55 14.46
N LYS A 32 11.77 14.78 13.52
CA LYS A 32 13.22 14.57 13.43
C LYS A 32 13.98 15.82 13.03
N LYS A 33 13.37 16.69 12.21
CA LYS A 33 13.95 17.99 11.85
C LYS A 33 14.00 18.94 13.06
N VAL A 34 12.96 18.95 13.90
CA VAL A 34 12.90 19.77 15.12
C VAL A 34 13.80 19.25 16.24
N GLU A 35 13.86 17.93 16.46
CA GLU A 35 14.82 17.30 17.39
C GLU A 35 16.27 17.57 16.96
N GLY A 36 16.56 17.46 15.66
CA GLY A 36 17.87 17.78 15.10
C GLY A 36 18.28 19.23 15.32
N ALA A 37 17.37 20.18 15.14
CA ALA A 37 17.66 21.59 15.37
C ALA A 37 18.00 21.92 16.84
N LYS A 38 17.35 21.24 17.80
CA LYS A 38 17.62 21.42 19.24
C LYS A 38 18.98 20.86 19.68
N LEU A 39 19.43 19.76 19.09
CA LEU A 39 20.75 19.16 19.37
C LEU A 39 21.91 19.98 18.81
N VAL A 40 21.65 20.77 17.76
CA VAL A 40 22.63 21.64 17.10
C VAL A 40 22.97 22.84 17.99
N GLU A 41 21.99 23.46 18.66
CA GLU A 41 22.21 24.66 19.51
C GLU A 41 23.25 24.48 20.63
N ASP A 42 23.46 23.25 21.13
CA ASP A 42 24.27 22.98 22.33
C ASP A 42 25.71 22.48 22.00
N SER A 43 26.16 22.61 20.75
CA SER A 43 27.36 21.92 20.25
C SER A 43 28.28 22.79 19.38
N GLY A 44 29.56 22.44 19.26
CA GLY A 44 30.55 23.22 18.49
C GLY A 44 30.25 23.26 16.97
N PHE A 45 30.69 24.33 16.28
CA PHE A 45 30.35 24.66 14.88
C PHE A 45 30.58 23.51 13.87
N ALA A 46 31.64 22.70 14.04
CA ALA A 46 31.91 21.55 13.16
C ALA A 46 30.90 20.41 13.36
N TYR A 47 30.45 20.19 14.60
CA TYR A 47 29.44 19.19 14.94
C TYR A 47 28.04 19.64 14.45
N MET A 48 27.72 20.94 14.59
CA MET A 48 26.48 21.52 14.04
C MET A 48 26.32 21.21 12.54
N LYS A 49 27.36 21.48 11.74
CA LYS A 49 27.31 21.31 10.28
C LYS A 49 27.17 19.84 9.86
N ALA A 50 27.81 18.92 10.60
CA ALA A 50 27.67 17.47 10.37
C ALA A 50 26.25 16.98 10.73
N MET A 51 25.68 17.49 11.83
CA MET A 51 24.33 17.15 12.26
C MET A 51 23.25 17.69 11.32
N GLU A 52 23.39 18.92 10.82
CA GLU A 52 22.44 19.49 9.88
C GLU A 52 22.37 18.69 8.56
N SER A 53 23.53 18.26 8.04
CA SER A 53 23.61 17.41 6.84
C SER A 53 22.97 16.03 7.05
N TYR A 54 23.22 15.41 8.21
CA TYR A 54 22.66 14.09 8.56
C TYR A 54 21.13 14.14 8.72
N VAL A 55 20.63 15.12 9.47
CA VAL A 55 19.19 15.34 9.69
C VAL A 55 18.49 15.67 8.37
N GLY A 56 19.10 16.49 7.52
CA GLY A 56 18.59 16.79 6.18
C GLY A 56 18.48 15.53 5.30
N SER A 57 19.49 14.67 5.32
CA SER A 57 19.50 13.42 4.55
C SER A 57 18.41 12.44 5.02
N ILE A 58 18.23 12.30 6.34
CA ILE A 58 17.15 11.49 6.93
C ILE A 58 15.78 12.04 6.54
N TYR A 59 15.61 13.36 6.60
CA TYR A 59 14.34 13.98 6.21
C TYR A 59 13.98 13.69 4.75
N ILE A 60 14.95 13.81 3.83
CA ILE A 60 14.74 13.49 2.41
C ILE A 60 14.40 12.00 2.24
N PHE A 61 15.09 11.11 2.96
CA PHE A 61 14.80 9.68 2.93
C PHE A 61 13.37 9.35 3.40
N ILE A 62 12.95 9.90 4.55
CA ILE A 62 11.58 9.77 5.07
C ILE A 62 10.57 10.35 4.07
N GLY A 63 10.89 11.49 3.46
CA GLY A 63 10.09 12.14 2.42
C GLY A 63 9.85 11.25 1.21
N MET A 64 10.92 10.67 0.65
CA MET A 64 10.84 9.75 -0.49
C MET A 64 10.05 8.49 -0.13
N PHE A 65 10.26 7.95 1.07
CA PHE A 65 9.56 6.76 1.53
C PHE A 65 8.05 7.01 1.68
N GLY A 66 7.65 8.12 2.30
CA GLY A 66 6.24 8.50 2.39
C GLY A 66 5.61 8.79 1.03
N ALA A 67 6.35 9.39 0.10
CA ALA A 67 5.88 9.59 -1.27
C ALA A 67 5.65 8.26 -2.01
N LEU A 68 6.51 7.27 -1.79
CA LEU A 68 6.33 5.90 -2.30
C LEU A 68 5.05 5.25 -1.78
N LEU A 69 4.76 5.38 -0.48
CA LEU A 69 3.52 4.85 0.12
C LEU A 69 2.27 5.50 -0.47
N ILE A 70 2.29 6.82 -0.63
CA ILE A 70 1.20 7.56 -1.29
C ILE A 70 1.02 7.07 -2.73
N GLY A 71 2.13 6.87 -3.47
CA GLY A 71 2.11 6.34 -4.83
C GLY A 71 1.48 4.94 -4.91
N LEU A 72 1.85 4.03 -4.01
CA LEU A 72 1.25 2.69 -3.90
C LEU A 72 -0.25 2.77 -3.59
N GLY A 73 -0.64 3.68 -2.69
CA GLY A 73 -2.04 3.89 -2.34
C GLY A 73 -2.88 4.36 -3.52
N LEU A 74 -2.35 5.28 -4.33
CA LEU A 74 -2.99 5.73 -5.58
C LEU A 74 -3.11 4.61 -6.61
N ILE A 75 -2.08 3.78 -6.78
CA ILE A 75 -2.13 2.62 -7.68
C ILE A 75 -3.23 1.65 -7.23
N ASN A 76 -3.35 1.39 -5.92
CA ASN A 76 -4.40 0.53 -5.37
C ASN A 76 -5.81 1.10 -5.62
N LEU A 77 -6.01 2.42 -5.49
CA LEU A 77 -7.28 3.07 -5.86
C LEU A 77 -7.62 2.92 -7.35
N VAL A 78 -6.62 3.07 -8.23
CA VAL A 78 -6.79 2.86 -9.67
C VAL A 78 -7.10 1.39 -9.98
N CYS A 79 -6.42 0.45 -9.33
CA CYS A 79 -6.71 -0.99 -9.42
C CYS A 79 -8.16 -1.30 -9.06
N ALA A 80 -8.66 -0.76 -7.95
CA ALA A 80 -10.04 -0.96 -7.51
C ALA A 80 -11.08 -0.41 -8.50
N LYS A 81 -10.78 0.73 -9.15
CA LYS A 81 -11.73 1.40 -10.06
C LYS A 81 -11.69 0.83 -11.48
N LYS A 82 -10.49 0.60 -12.03
CA LYS A 82 -10.30 0.31 -13.47
C LYS A 82 -10.15 -1.17 -13.77
N TYR A 83 -9.54 -1.95 -12.87
CA TYR A 83 -9.14 -3.32 -13.16
C TYR A 83 -10.06 -4.39 -12.53
N MET A 84 -10.93 -4.02 -11.59
CA MET A 84 -11.87 -4.95 -10.93
C MET A 84 -13.26 -4.89 -11.58
N ILE A 85 -13.35 -5.47 -12.78
CA ILE A 85 -14.61 -5.63 -13.54
C ILE A 85 -15.39 -6.84 -13.00
N ASP A 86 -16.72 -6.74 -12.94
CA ASP A 86 -17.56 -7.85 -12.51
C ASP A 86 -17.49 -9.02 -13.52
N ASP A 87 -17.71 -10.26 -13.03
CA ASP A 87 -17.74 -11.50 -13.83
C ASP A 87 -16.48 -11.90 -14.63
N GLN A 88 -15.38 -11.18 -14.44
CA GLN A 88 -14.07 -11.51 -15.02
C GLN A 88 -13.11 -12.10 -13.97
N VAL A 89 -12.14 -12.89 -14.43
CA VAL A 89 -11.09 -13.49 -13.58
C VAL A 89 -9.90 -12.54 -13.48
N HIS A 90 -9.56 -12.11 -12.27
CA HIS A 90 -8.54 -11.08 -12.02
C HIS A 90 -7.33 -11.62 -11.26
N VAL A 91 -6.52 -12.47 -11.90
CA VAL A 91 -5.31 -13.03 -11.25
C VAL A 91 -4.22 -11.97 -11.05
N LYS A 92 -4.04 -11.06 -12.03
CA LYS A 92 -3.02 -10.00 -11.96
C LYS A 92 -3.24 -9.06 -10.77
N VAL A 93 -4.49 -8.71 -10.47
CA VAL A 93 -4.85 -7.87 -9.32
C VAL A 93 -4.56 -8.59 -8.00
N ALA A 94 -4.85 -9.89 -7.92
CA ALA A 94 -4.51 -10.68 -6.73
C ALA A 94 -3.00 -10.75 -6.51
N VAL A 95 -2.21 -11.04 -7.55
CA VAL A 95 -0.74 -11.07 -7.47
C VAL A 95 -0.19 -9.71 -7.05
N TRP A 96 -0.71 -8.62 -7.61
CA TRP A 96 -0.35 -7.26 -7.21
C TRP A 96 -0.60 -7.01 -5.72
N LEU A 97 -1.77 -7.43 -5.20
CA LEU A 97 -2.09 -7.30 -3.77
C LEU A 97 -1.15 -8.14 -2.88
N PHE A 98 -0.71 -9.32 -3.32
CA PHE A 98 0.29 -10.10 -2.59
C PHE A 98 1.67 -9.43 -2.59
N VAL A 99 2.08 -8.83 -3.71
CA VAL A 99 3.32 -8.05 -3.78
C VAL A 99 3.24 -6.84 -2.84
N CYS A 100 2.13 -6.09 -2.87
CA CYS A 100 1.88 -4.99 -1.93
C CYS A 100 1.91 -5.46 -0.49
N GLY A 101 1.24 -6.58 -0.16
CA GLY A 101 1.25 -7.13 1.20
C GLY A 101 2.64 -7.56 1.66
N THR A 102 3.44 -8.15 0.77
CA THR A 102 4.83 -8.54 1.08
C THR A 102 5.71 -7.31 1.31
N LEU A 103 5.54 -6.26 0.50
CA LEU A 103 6.22 -4.98 0.72
C LEU A 103 5.81 -4.37 2.07
N SER A 104 4.51 -4.38 2.40
CA SER A 104 3.99 -3.95 3.69
C SER A 104 4.58 -4.71 4.88
N TYR A 105 4.85 -6.02 4.72
CA TYR A 105 5.56 -6.80 5.73
C TYR A 105 6.99 -6.28 5.97
N ILE A 106 7.74 -6.02 4.90
CA ILE A 106 9.14 -5.55 4.99
C ILE A 106 9.24 -4.22 5.73
N ILE A 107 8.26 -3.34 5.51
CA ILE A 107 8.22 -2.01 6.14
C ILE A 107 7.47 -2.00 7.48
N MET A 108 7.04 -3.16 7.97
CA MET A 108 6.26 -3.33 9.21
C MET A 108 4.91 -2.59 9.24
N ASP A 109 4.31 -2.30 8.09
CA ASP A 109 2.95 -1.76 7.98
C ASP A 109 1.93 -2.90 8.08
N ILE A 110 1.63 -3.27 9.32
CA ILE A 110 0.73 -4.38 9.67
C ILE A 110 -0.69 -4.14 9.12
N ILE A 111 -1.13 -2.89 9.04
CA ILE A 111 -2.50 -2.58 8.60
C ILE A 111 -2.61 -2.80 7.09
N SER A 112 -1.66 -2.27 6.29
CA SER A 112 -1.63 -2.56 4.85
C SER A 112 -1.43 -4.04 4.57
N LEU A 113 -0.61 -4.75 5.35
CA LEU A 113 -0.40 -6.20 5.23
C LEU A 113 -1.74 -6.95 5.32
N VAL A 114 -2.47 -6.77 6.42
CA VAL A 114 -3.72 -7.51 6.68
C VAL A 114 -4.76 -7.18 5.61
N LEU A 115 -4.88 -5.90 5.23
CA LEU A 115 -5.84 -5.47 4.22
C LEU A 115 -5.49 -5.98 2.81
N CYS A 116 -4.21 -5.94 2.41
CA CYS A 116 -3.77 -6.46 1.11
C CYS A 116 -3.96 -7.97 1.01
N MET A 117 -3.56 -8.71 2.06
CA MET A 117 -3.67 -10.17 2.08
C MET A 117 -5.13 -10.64 2.08
N SER A 118 -5.98 -10.02 2.89
CA SER A 118 -7.42 -10.33 2.92
C SER A 118 -8.09 -10.04 1.57
N ALA A 119 -7.82 -8.88 0.97
CA ALA A 119 -8.32 -8.53 -0.36
C ALA A 119 -7.82 -9.51 -1.44
N GLY A 120 -6.54 -9.87 -1.43
CA GLY A 120 -5.93 -10.81 -2.38
C GLY A 120 -6.58 -12.20 -2.31
N ILE A 121 -6.77 -12.73 -1.10
CA ILE A 121 -7.42 -14.04 -0.88
C ILE A 121 -8.87 -14.02 -1.36
N LEU A 122 -9.63 -12.97 -1.06
CA LEU A 122 -11.03 -12.84 -1.50
C LEU A 122 -11.15 -12.80 -3.03
N VAL A 123 -10.24 -12.08 -3.70
CA VAL A 123 -10.20 -12.05 -5.18
C VAL A 123 -9.95 -13.44 -5.76
N LEU A 124 -9.02 -14.22 -5.19
CA LEU A 124 -8.73 -15.59 -5.64
C LEU A 124 -9.90 -16.55 -5.35
N ALA A 125 -10.51 -16.45 -4.17
CA ALA A 125 -11.66 -17.28 -3.79
C ALA A 125 -12.83 -17.10 -4.77
N LYS A 126 -13.16 -15.84 -5.11
CA LYS A 126 -14.21 -15.53 -6.10
C LYS A 126 -13.84 -15.96 -7.52
N ASN A 127 -12.57 -15.85 -7.91
CA ASN A 127 -12.09 -16.35 -9.21
C ASN A 127 -12.32 -17.88 -9.33
N LYS A 128 -12.07 -18.64 -8.26
CA LYS A 128 -12.32 -20.10 -8.22
C LYS A 128 -13.81 -20.41 -8.35
N GLY A 129 -14.68 -19.62 -7.73
CA GLY A 129 -16.13 -19.72 -7.85
C GLY A 129 -16.64 -19.50 -9.28
N ILE A 130 -16.21 -18.41 -9.93
CA ILE A 130 -16.59 -18.09 -11.32
C ILE A 130 -16.10 -19.17 -12.30
N ARG A 131 -14.87 -19.66 -12.13
CA ARG A 131 -14.33 -20.73 -12.97
C ARG A 131 -15.14 -22.02 -12.87
N LYS A 132 -15.59 -22.40 -11.66
CA LYS A 132 -16.48 -23.56 -11.48
C LYS A 132 -17.83 -23.37 -12.17
N LEU A 133 -18.47 -22.21 -11.98
CA LEU A 133 -19.76 -21.90 -12.61
C LEU A 133 -19.69 -21.97 -14.15
N ASN A 134 -18.61 -21.44 -14.74
CA ASN A 134 -18.43 -21.51 -16.20
C ASN A 134 -18.22 -22.94 -16.71
N MET A 135 -17.53 -23.79 -15.95
CA MET A 135 -17.37 -25.21 -16.32
C MET A 135 -18.68 -25.99 -16.21
N THR A 136 -19.53 -25.70 -15.22
CA THR A 136 -20.86 -26.34 -15.10
C THR A 136 -21.75 -25.97 -16.29
N LYS A 137 -21.79 -24.69 -16.67
CA LYS A 137 -22.57 -24.23 -17.83
C LYS A 137 -22.17 -24.89 -19.15
N MET A 138 -20.87 -25.10 -19.39
CA MET A 138 -20.42 -25.78 -20.61
C MET A 138 -20.84 -27.26 -20.64
N LYS A 139 -20.88 -27.94 -19.49
CA LYS A 139 -21.39 -29.31 -19.42
C LYS A 139 -22.89 -29.42 -19.68
N GLU A 140 -23.69 -28.44 -19.26
CA GLU A 140 -25.14 -28.41 -19.53
C GLU A 140 -25.47 -28.09 -20.98
N SER A 141 -24.60 -27.40 -21.72
CA SER A 141 -24.79 -27.14 -23.16
C SER A 141 -24.36 -28.28 -24.09
N GLU A 142 -23.63 -29.27 -23.56
CA GLU A 142 -23.16 -30.44 -24.29
C GLU A 142 -24.11 -31.66 -24.14
N VAL A 143 -25.14 -31.55 -23.29
CA VAL A 143 -26.18 -32.57 -23.05
C VAL A 143 -27.48 -32.13 -23.72
#